data_AF-A0A183JU35-F1
#
_entry.id   AF-A0A183JU35-F1
#
_cell.length_a   1.000
_cell.length_b   1.000
_cell.length_c   1.000
_cell.angle_alpha   90.00
_cell.angle_beta   90.00
_cell.angle_gamma   90.00
#
_symmetry.space_group_name_H-M   'P 1'
#
loop_
_entity.id
_entity.type
_entity.pdbx_description
1 polymer ?
#
loop_
_entity_poly.entity_id
_entity_poly.type
_entity_poly.pdbx_seq_one_letter_code
_entity_poly.pdbx_strand_id
1 'polypeptide(L)'
;MGLDLIETLKLADYSINSICRRVSTDNTPEWNQKNAMLQRHQSVFREGLGECTKAKALLTLKPEATPVFRPKRPVPYAALPIVEQELQRLQQMGVIEPVNFSNWAAPIVVVKKSNGSVRLCADCKIHFECFVCL
;
A
#
# COMPACT_ATOMS: atom_id res chain seq x y z
N MET A 1 16.80 1.93 -3.11
CA MET A 1 15.68 2.49 -2.33
C MET A 1 14.83 1.34 -1.82
N GLY A 2 15.22 0.72 -0.70
CA GLY A 2 14.60 -0.51 -0.20
C GLY A 2 15.45 -1.25 0.85
N LEU A 3 16.77 -1.03 0.84
CA LEU A 3 17.69 -1.60 1.85
C LEU A 3 17.54 -0.89 3.20
N ASP A 4 17.17 0.39 3.19
CA ASP A 4 16.83 1.20 4.35
C ASP A 4 15.69 0.58 5.17
N LEU A 5 14.68 0.01 4.51
CA LEU A 5 13.58 -0.66 5.19
C LEU A 5 14.02 -2.01 5.78
N ILE A 6 14.92 -2.73 5.11
CA ILE A 6 15.47 -4.00 5.59
C ILE A 6 16.28 -3.78 6.87
N GLU A 7 17.09 -2.71 6.90
CA GLU A 7 17.85 -2.30 8.08
C GLU A 7 16.94 -1.79 9.20
N THR A 8 15.98 -0.91 8.89
CA THR A 8 15.02 -0.36 9.86
C THR A 8 14.18 -1.46 10.51
N LEU A 9 13.72 -2.44 9.74
CA LEU A 9 12.96 -3.57 10.24
C LEU A 9 13.83 -4.69 10.81
N LYS A 10 15.17 -4.51 10.82
CA LYS A 10 16.15 -5.48 11.30
C LYS A 10 16.00 -6.86 10.66
N LEU A 11 15.55 -6.90 9.41
CA LEU A 11 15.31 -8.15 8.70
C LEU A 11 16.63 -8.86 8.37
N ALA A 12 17.71 -8.10 8.21
CA ALA A 12 19.06 -8.65 8.00
C ALA A 12 19.66 -9.30 9.27
N ASP A 13 19.18 -8.92 10.46
CA ASP A 13 19.66 -9.48 11.74
C ASP A 13 19.14 -10.91 11.96
N TYR A 14 18.11 -11.32 11.21
CA TYR A 14 17.56 -12.67 11.26
C TYR A 14 18.04 -13.48 10.06
N SER A 15 18.89 -14.48 10.32
CA SER A 15 19.23 -15.46 9.28
C SER A 15 17.97 -16.20 8.84
N ILE A 16 17.75 -16.34 7.52
CA ILE A 16 16.65 -17.15 6.98
C ILE A 16 16.68 -18.56 7.60
N ASN A 17 17.88 -19.14 7.80
CA ASN A 17 18.04 -20.44 8.44
C ASN A 17 17.56 -20.45 9.91
N SER A 18 17.63 -19.34 10.63
CA SER A 18 17.11 -19.23 12.01
C SER A 18 15.58 -19.27 12.06
N ILE A 19 14.91 -18.81 11.00
CA ILE A 19 13.45 -18.84 10.85
C ILE A 19 13.02 -20.21 10.33
N CYS A 20 13.68 -20.72 9.27
CA CYS A 20 13.36 -21.99 8.64
C CYS A 20 13.60 -23.20 9.57
N ARG A 21 14.62 -23.18 10.46
CA ARG A 21 14.86 -24.26 11.44
C ARG A 21 13.75 -24.40 12.48
N ARG A 22 12.92 -23.38 12.69
CA ARG A 22 11.76 -23.46 13.60
C ARG A 22 10.55 -24.14 12.95
N VAL A 23 10.62 -24.40 11.65
CA VAL A 23 9.58 -25.13 10.91
C VAL A 23 9.98 -26.60 10.88
N SER A 24 9.51 -27.37 11.85
CA SER A 24 9.61 -28.83 11.80
C SER A 24 8.63 -29.34 10.75
N THR A 25 9.14 -29.94 9.67
CA THR A 25 8.32 -30.74 8.75
C THR A 25 8.12 -32.11 9.36
N ASP A 26 7.19 -32.23 10.30
CA ASP A 26 6.77 -33.55 10.78
C ASP A 26 5.98 -34.26 9.67
N ASN A 27 6.13 -35.58 9.53
CA ASN A 27 5.49 -36.47 8.52
C ASN A 27 3.95 -36.57 8.64
N THR A 28 3.28 -35.53 9.13
CA THR A 28 1.82 -35.41 9.17
C THR A 28 1.26 -35.15 7.77
N PRO A 29 0.03 -35.62 7.46
CA PRO A 29 -0.63 -35.32 6.19
C PRO A 29 -0.64 -33.80 5.92
N GLU A 30 -0.21 -33.37 4.73
CA GLU A 30 0.00 -31.96 4.36
C GLU A 30 -1.19 -31.03 4.70
N TRP A 31 -2.43 -31.53 4.61
CA TRP A 31 -3.65 -30.77 4.93
C TRP A 31 -3.76 -30.41 6.41
N ASN A 32 -3.39 -31.32 7.32
CA ASN A 32 -3.40 -31.08 8.76
C ASN A 32 -2.35 -30.02 9.13
N GLN A 33 -1.19 -30.07 8.50
CA GLN A 33 -0.09 -29.12 8.73
C GLN A 33 -0.43 -27.73 8.20
N LYS A 34 -1.06 -27.64 7.01
CA LYS A 34 -1.55 -26.38 6.44
C LYS A 34 -2.55 -25.69 7.37
N ASN A 35 -3.57 -26.41 7.83
CA ASN A 35 -4.58 -25.83 8.70
C ASN A 35 -4.01 -25.41 10.05
N ALA A 36 -3.11 -26.20 10.63
CA ALA A 36 -2.41 -25.85 11.86
C ALA A 36 -1.58 -24.57 11.69
N MET A 37 -0.91 -24.39 10.55
CA MET A 37 -0.13 -23.19 10.24
C MET A 37 -1.02 -21.94 10.07
N LEU A 38 -2.12 -22.08 9.31
CA LEU A 38 -3.10 -21.01 9.12
C LEU A 38 -3.75 -20.58 10.44
N GLN A 39 -4.08 -21.53 11.31
CA GLN A 39 -4.61 -21.24 12.65
C GLN A 39 -3.55 -20.58 13.54
N ARG A 40 -2.32 -21.09 13.56
CA ARG A 40 -1.23 -20.55 14.38
C ARG A 40 -0.87 -19.11 14.02
N HIS A 41 -0.94 -18.77 12.73
CA HIS A 41 -0.57 -17.45 12.21
C HIS A 41 -1.78 -16.70 11.65
N GLN A 42 -2.95 -16.93 12.23
CA GLN A 42 -4.21 -16.36 11.75
C GLN A 42 -4.14 -14.83 11.60
N SER A 43 -3.38 -14.13 12.45
CA SER A 43 -3.18 -12.67 12.38
C SER A 43 -2.50 -12.20 11.09
N VAL A 44 -1.62 -13.02 10.50
CA VAL A 44 -0.90 -12.72 9.25
C VAL A 44 -1.77 -12.99 8.02
N PHE A 45 -2.65 -13.98 8.11
CA PHE A 45 -3.53 -14.43 7.02
C PHE A 45 -4.94 -13.85 7.11
N ARG A 46 -5.16 -12.81 7.93
CA ARG A 46 -6.45 -12.13 7.95
C ARG A 46 -6.71 -11.49 6.59
N GLU A 47 -7.95 -11.57 6.14
CA GLU A 47 -8.37 -10.84 4.95
C GLU A 47 -8.27 -9.33 5.18
N GLY A 48 -7.79 -8.60 4.18
CA GLY A 48 -7.63 -7.15 4.22
C GLY A 48 -6.19 -6.69 4.08
N LEU A 49 -5.99 -5.37 4.17
CA LEU A 49 -4.65 -4.77 4.19
C LEU A 49 -4.14 -4.73 5.64
N GLY A 50 -2.88 -5.09 5.83
CA GLY A 50 -2.17 -4.87 7.09
C GLY A 50 -1.55 -3.48 7.15
N GLU A 51 -1.42 -2.94 8.36
CA GLU A 51 -0.73 -1.67 8.62
C GLU A 51 0.64 -1.93 9.26
N CYS A 52 1.70 -1.37 8.68
CA CYS A 52 3.03 -1.47 9.26
C CYS A 52 3.19 -0.45 10.39
N THR A 53 3.19 -0.91 11.63
CA THR A 53 3.37 -0.05 12.82
C THR A 53 4.84 0.15 13.22
N LYS A 54 5.77 -0.59 12.58
CA LYS A 54 7.18 -0.65 12.99
C LYS A 54 8.06 0.41 12.32
N ALA A 55 7.66 0.91 11.16
CA ALA A 55 8.44 1.87 10.39
C ALA A 55 7.50 2.82 9.64
N LYS A 56 7.91 4.08 9.53
CA LYS A 56 7.23 5.08 8.69
C LYS A 56 8.10 5.36 7.48
N ALA A 57 7.48 5.43 6.30
CA ALA A 57 8.18 5.87 5.10
C ALA A 57 8.39 7.39 5.18
N LEU A 58 9.65 7.83 5.14
CA LEU A 58 10.00 9.25 5.01
C LEU A 58 10.40 9.52 3.56
N LEU A 59 9.69 10.44 2.91
CA LEU A 59 10.03 10.90 1.57
C LEU A 59 10.85 12.19 1.68
N THR A 60 12.15 12.11 1.41
CA THR A 60 13.04 13.28 1.38
C THR A 60 13.06 13.87 -0.02
N LEU A 61 12.66 15.13 -0.13
CA LEU A 61 12.73 15.89 -1.38
C LEU A 61 14.16 16.36 -1.64
N LYS A 62 14.54 16.60 -2.90
CA LYS A 62 15.81 17.25 -3.22
C LYS A 62 15.78 18.71 -2.73
N PRO A 63 16.95 19.31 -2.42
CA PRO A 63 17.02 20.69 -1.94
C PRO A 63 16.33 21.72 -2.85
N GLU A 64 16.34 21.50 -4.16
CA GLU A 64 15.77 22.40 -5.17
C GLU A 64 14.34 22.01 -5.60
N ALA A 65 13.67 21.13 -4.84
CA ALA A 65 12.32 20.68 -5.12
C ALA A 65 11.32 21.85 -5.01
N THR A 66 10.52 22.07 -6.05
CA THR A 66 9.48 23.10 -6.04
C THR A 66 8.09 22.47 -6.02
N PRO A 67 7.17 22.98 -5.19
CA PRO A 67 5.81 22.45 -5.10
C PRO A 67 5.06 22.59 -6.41
N VAL A 68 4.43 21.50 -6.84
CA VAL A 68 3.60 21.47 -8.06
C VAL A 68 2.18 21.08 -7.70
N PHE A 69 1.24 21.99 -7.94
CA PHE A 69 -0.19 21.73 -7.82
C PHE A 69 -0.81 21.52 -9.21
N ARG A 70 -1.30 20.30 -9.49
CA ARG A 70 -2.01 19.98 -10.72
C ARG A 70 -3.51 19.78 -10.42
N PRO A 71 -4.42 20.43 -11.17
CA PRO A 71 -5.85 20.23 -10.99
C PRO A 71 -6.26 18.81 -11.39
N LYS A 72 -7.37 18.32 -10.81
CA LYS A 72 -7.94 17.02 -11.15
C LYS A 72 -8.29 16.91 -12.64
N ARG A 73 -8.12 15.72 -13.21
CA ARG A 73 -8.60 15.44 -14.58
C ARG A 73 -10.14 15.36 -14.58
N PRO A 74 -10.82 15.83 -15.65
CA PRO A 74 -12.25 15.63 -15.79
C PRO A 74 -12.59 14.13 -15.77
N VAL A 75 -13.55 13.75 -14.94
CA VAL A 75 -14.09 12.39 -14.87
C VAL A 75 -15.45 12.39 -15.56
N PRO A 76 -15.73 11.47 -16.49
CA PRO A 76 -17.05 11.35 -17.10
C PRO A 76 -18.15 11.22 -16.05
N TYR A 77 -19.28 11.89 -16.25
CA TYR A 77 -20.37 11.92 -15.27
C TYR A 77 -20.83 10.53 -14.84
N ALA A 78 -20.93 9.59 -15.77
CA ALA A 78 -21.31 8.20 -15.51
C ALA A 78 -20.32 7.43 -14.62
N ALA A 79 -19.05 7.87 -14.54
CA ALA A 79 -18.02 7.23 -13.73
C ALA A 79 -17.87 7.87 -12.33
N LEU A 80 -18.47 9.04 -12.08
CA LEU A 80 -18.37 9.73 -10.80
C LEU A 80 -18.81 8.86 -9.61
N PRO A 81 -19.95 8.14 -9.64
CA PRO A 81 -20.38 7.33 -8.49
C PRO A 81 -19.38 6.22 -8.15
N ILE A 82 -18.78 5.61 -9.17
CA ILE A 82 -17.83 4.50 -9.00
C ILE A 82 -16.49 5.01 -8.45
N VAL A 83 -16.06 6.20 -8.87
CA VAL A 83 -14.85 6.84 -8.36
C VAL A 83 -15.03 7.26 -6.91
N GLU A 84 -16.16 7.88 -6.57
CA GLU A 84 -16.49 8.31 -5.21
C GLU A 84 -16.53 7.12 -4.24
N GLN A 85 -17.19 6.04 -4.64
CA GLN A 85 -17.25 4.80 -3.85
C GLN A 85 -15.84 4.24 -3.58
N GLU A 86 -14.94 4.27 -4.57
CA GLU A 86 -13.58 3.79 -4.39
C GLU A 86 -12.75 4.71 -3.48
N LEU A 87 -12.93 6.04 -3.56
CA LEU A 87 -12.29 6.98 -2.63
C LEU A 87 -12.74 6.75 -1.20
N GLN A 88 -14.05 6.61 -0.97
CA GLN A 88 -14.61 6.31 0.35
C GLN A 88 -14.08 4.99 0.90
N ARG A 89 -14.00 3.94 0.06
CA ARG A 89 -13.43 2.65 0.45
C ARG A 89 -11.97 2.79 0.89
N LEU A 90 -11.16 3.55 0.15
CA LEU A 90 -9.75 3.79 0.49
C LEU A 90 -9.59 4.59 1.79
N GLN A 91 -10.44 5.60 2.02
CA GLN A 91 -10.48 6.36 3.27
C GLN A 91 -10.85 5.47 4.46
N GLN A 92 -11.90 4.65 4.33
CA GLN A 92 -12.32 3.72 5.38
C GLN A 92 -11.26 2.68 5.71
N MET A 93 -10.45 2.28 4.73
CA MET A 93 -9.32 1.38 4.93
C MET A 93 -8.07 2.06 5.51
N GLY A 94 -8.08 3.39 5.69
CA GLY A 94 -6.94 4.15 6.18
C GLY A 94 -5.79 4.26 5.16
N VAL A 95 -6.06 4.01 3.87
CA VAL A 95 -5.04 4.12 2.81
C VAL A 95 -4.79 5.58 2.42
N ILE A 96 -5.83 6.41 2.47
CA ILE A 96 -5.76 7.84 2.19
C ILE A 96 -6.52 8.62 3.27
N GLU A 97 -6.13 9.87 3.48
CA GLU A 97 -6.80 10.80 4.39
C GLU A 97 -7.09 12.12 3.68
N PRO A 98 -8.24 12.77 3.97
CA PRO A 98 -8.56 14.06 3.37
C PRO A 98 -7.63 15.15 3.92
N VAL A 99 -7.10 15.97 3.02
CA VAL A 99 -6.27 17.14 3.36
C VAL A 99 -6.98 18.43 2.94
N ASN A 100 -7.09 19.39 3.86
CA ASN A 100 -7.78 20.67 3.57
C ASN A 100 -7.01 21.54 2.57
N PHE A 101 -5.67 21.60 2.71
CA PHE A 101 -4.80 22.45 1.90
C PHE A 101 -3.47 21.76 1.64
N SER A 102 -3.00 21.81 0.39
CA SER A 102 -1.68 21.34 0.02
C SER A 102 -1.13 22.15 -1.15
N ASN A 103 0.17 22.44 -1.09
CA ASN A 103 0.90 23.03 -2.21
C ASN A 103 1.25 21.98 -3.29
N TRP A 104 1.04 20.69 -2.97
CA TRP A 104 1.31 19.55 -3.84
C TRP A 104 0.00 18.86 -4.21
N ALA A 105 -0.23 18.66 -5.50
CA ALA A 105 -1.35 17.86 -5.98
C ALA A 105 -0.99 17.15 -7.28
N ALA A 106 -1.22 15.85 -7.30
CA ALA A 106 -1.14 15.03 -8.51
C ALA A 106 -2.56 14.65 -8.94
N PRO A 107 -2.89 14.67 -10.25
CA PRO A 107 -4.21 14.28 -10.69
C PRO A 107 -4.39 12.76 -10.59
N ILE A 108 -5.64 12.35 -10.35
CA ILE A 108 -6.03 10.93 -10.34
C ILE A 108 -6.26 10.45 -11.77
N VAL A 109 -5.82 9.22 -12.04
CA VAL A 109 -6.14 8.42 -13.22
C VAL A 109 -7.07 7.29 -12.80
N VAL A 110 -8.19 7.17 -13.49
CA VAL A 110 -9.19 6.13 -13.24
C VAL A 110 -9.00 5.02 -14.28
N VAL A 111 -8.62 3.83 -13.83
CA VAL A 111 -8.43 2.66 -14.68
C VAL A 111 -9.56 1.67 -14.44
N LYS A 112 -10.30 1.31 -15.49
CA LYS A 112 -11.36 0.29 -15.41
C LYS A 112 -10.75 -1.11 -15.38
N LYS A 113 -11.18 -1.93 -14.43
CA LYS A 113 -10.84 -3.36 -14.34
C LYS A 113 -11.82 -4.19 -15.18
N SER A 114 -11.41 -5.41 -15.54
CA SER A 114 -12.25 -6.36 -16.27
C SER A 114 -13.55 -6.72 -15.51
N ASN A 115 -13.52 -6.72 -14.18
CA ASN A 115 -14.69 -6.97 -13.34
C ASN A 115 -15.65 -5.77 -13.19
N GLY A 116 -15.43 -4.67 -13.92
CA GLY A 116 -16.27 -3.48 -13.89
C GLY A 116 -15.97 -2.45 -12.80
N SER A 117 -15.16 -2.80 -11.79
CA SER A 117 -14.68 -1.83 -10.78
C SER A 117 -13.53 -0.97 -11.31
N VAL A 118 -13.15 0.08 -10.55
CA VAL A 118 -12.06 0.98 -10.92
C VAL A 118 -10.82 0.78 -10.04
N ARG A 119 -9.66 1.22 -10.55
CA ARG A 119 -8.42 1.42 -9.80
C ARG A 119 -8.06 2.90 -9.93
N LEU A 120 -7.89 3.56 -8.80
CA LEU A 120 -7.40 4.93 -8.74
C LEU A 120 -5.87 4.89 -8.70
N CYS A 121 -5.23 5.68 -9.55
CA CYS A 121 -3.78 5.82 -9.59
C CYS A 121 -3.42 7.30 -9.56
N ALA A 122 -2.41 7.67 -8.79
CA ALA A 122 -1.85 9.01 -8.86
C ALA A 122 -0.94 9.12 -10.10
N ASP A 123 -1.07 10.20 -10.87
CA ASP A 123 -0.22 10.47 -12.03
C ASP A 123 1.08 11.15 -11.59
N CYS A 124 2.05 10.34 -11.14
CA CYS A 124 3.35 10.82 -10.66
C CYS A 124 4.43 10.88 -11.76
N LYS A 125 4.05 11.03 -13.04
CA LYS A 125 5.02 10.94 -14.15
C LYS A 125 6.10 12.02 -14.16
N ILE A 126 5.86 13.17 -13.55
CA ILE A 126 6.67 14.37 -13.86
C ILE A 126 7.65 14.72 -12.73
N HIS A 127 7.44 14.29 -11.48
CA HIS A 127 8.37 14.51 -10.38
C HIS A 127 8.37 13.29 -9.44
N PHE A 128 9.55 12.73 -9.16
CA PHE A 128 9.78 11.71 -8.11
C PHE A 128 9.55 12.25 -6.68
N GLU A 129 9.05 13.48 -6.59
CA GLU A 129 8.84 14.30 -5.40
C GLU A 129 7.34 14.60 -5.19
N CYS A 130 6.46 13.78 -5.75
CA CYS A 130 5.03 13.93 -5.57
C CYS A 130 4.61 13.48 -4.16
N PHE A 131 4.35 14.46 -3.30
CA PHE A 131 3.41 14.27 -2.21
C PHE A 131 2.01 14.18 -2.82
N VAL A 132 1.38 13.00 -2.71
CA VAL A 132 0.06 12.75 -3.27
C VAL A 132 -0.98 13.09 -2.20
N CYS A 133 -1.58 14.28 -2.30
CA CYS A 133 -2.82 14.61 -1.59
C CYS A 133 -4.00 14.16 -2.45
N LEU A 134 -4.85 13.28 -1.90
CA LEU A 134 -6.08 12.78 -2.51
C LEU A 134 -7.30 13.19 -1.68
#